data_AF-A0A2V5X7Q3-F1
#
_entry.id   AF-A0A2V5X7Q3-F1
#
_cell.length_a   1.000
_cell.length_b   1.000
_cell.length_c   1.000
_cell.angle_alpha   90.00
_cell.angle_beta   90.00
_cell.angle_gamma   90.00
#
_symmetry.space_group_name_H-M   'P 1'
#
loop_
_entity.id
_entity.type
_entity.pdbx_description
1 polymer ?
#
loop_
_entity_poly.entity_id
_entity_poly.type
_entity_poly.pdbx_seq_one_letter_code
_entity_poly.pdbx_strand_id
1 'polypeptide(L)'
;MGQPRTVTADIKAGEYLWFAEMEDNSGGISGMIIRGTGGSLPAITVARTADRVALTYTGTLQAADAVNGTYSDVTAATSPYSERATNAAKFFRAKQ
;
A
#
# COMPACT_ATOMS: atom_id res chain seq x y z
N MET A 1 0.10 27.38 -32.33
CA MET A 1 1.08 26.37 -31.84
C MET A 1 0.75 26.09 -30.38
N GLY A 2 0.40 24.85 -30.03
CA GLY A 2 0.11 24.49 -28.64
C GLY A 2 1.36 24.55 -27.77
N GLN A 3 1.23 24.96 -26.50
CA GLN A 3 2.31 24.98 -25.52
C GLN A 3 2.10 23.82 -24.52
N PRO A 4 2.57 22.59 -24.82
CA PRO A 4 2.43 21.48 -23.89
C PRO A 4 3.21 21.77 -22.59
N ARG A 5 2.61 21.39 -21.46
CA ARG A 5 3.22 21.45 -20.12
C ARG A 5 3.40 20.02 -19.62
N THR A 6 4.51 19.74 -18.94
CA THR A 6 4.81 18.43 -18.36
C THR A 6 4.65 18.48 -16.84
N VAL A 7 4.05 17.44 -16.27
CA VAL A 7 3.96 17.21 -14.82
C VAL A 7 4.64 15.88 -14.50
N THR A 8 5.44 15.85 -13.43
CA THR A 8 6.04 14.64 -12.87
C THR A 8 5.35 14.32 -11.55
N ALA A 9 4.96 13.06 -11.36
CA ALA A 9 4.34 12.58 -10.13
C ALA A 9 5.02 11.28 -9.68
N ASP A 10 5.40 11.21 -8.40
CA ASP A 10 5.87 10.00 -7.76
C ASP A 10 4.67 9.26 -7.14
N ILE A 11 4.36 8.05 -7.62
CA ILE A 11 3.23 7.24 -7.17
C ILE A 11 3.75 5.95 -6.57
N LYS A 12 3.36 5.65 -5.32
CA LYS A 12 3.74 4.39 -4.65
C LYS A 12 2.80 3.23 -5.03
N ALA A 13 3.22 2.00 -4.73
CA ALA A 13 2.35 0.84 -4.89
C ALA A 13 1.05 1.00 -4.05
N GLY A 14 -0.10 0.91 -4.71
CA GLY A 14 -1.42 1.10 -4.09
C GLY A 14 -1.89 2.55 -3.99
N GLU A 15 -1.13 3.51 -4.53
CA GLU A 15 -1.57 4.90 -4.72
C GLU A 15 -2.15 5.08 -6.12
N TYR A 16 -3.16 5.96 -6.23
CA TYR A 16 -3.83 6.25 -7.49
C TYR A 16 -3.98 7.76 -7.67
N LEU A 17 -3.78 8.21 -8.92
CA LEU A 17 -4.23 9.51 -9.36
C LEU A 17 -5.61 9.35 -9.98
N TRP A 18 -6.51 10.27 -9.64
CA TRP A 18 -7.74 10.44 -10.39
C TRP A 18 -7.56 11.64 -11.34
N PHE A 19 -8.18 11.55 -12.52
CA PHE A 19 -8.28 12.65 -13.47
C PHE A 19 -9.76 12.96 -13.73
N ALA A 20 -10.07 14.23 -13.90
CA ALA A 20 -11.29 14.65 -14.58
C ALA A 20 -10.95 15.70 -15.61
N GLU A 21 -11.61 15.61 -16.75
CA GLU A 21 -11.70 16.70 -17.70
C GLU A 21 -12.77 17.69 -17.21
N MET A 22 -12.40 18.98 -17.13
CA MET A 22 -13.37 20.05 -17.08
C MET A 22 -13.42 20.66 -18.49
N GLU A 23 -14.33 20.14 -19.31
CA GLU A 23 -14.62 20.69 -20.63
C GLU A 23 -15.51 21.93 -20.44
N ASP A 24 -14.99 23.10 -20.78
CA ASP A 24 -15.66 24.39 -20.60
C ASP A 24 -16.43 24.85 -21.85
N ASN A 25 -16.58 23.96 -22.85
CA ASN A 25 -17.22 24.23 -24.15
C ASN A 25 -16.61 25.43 -24.89
N SER A 26 -15.35 25.79 -24.60
CA SER A 26 -14.64 26.87 -25.28
C SER A 26 -13.97 26.43 -26.59
N GLY A 27 -13.90 25.12 -26.84
CA GLY A 27 -13.05 24.55 -27.90
C GLY A 27 -11.54 24.65 -27.61
N GLY A 28 -11.16 25.04 -26.38
CA GLY A 28 -9.79 25.15 -25.88
C GLY A 28 -9.34 23.94 -25.03
N ILE A 29 -8.29 24.12 -24.23
CA ILE A 29 -7.72 23.07 -23.38
C ILE A 29 -8.57 22.95 -22.10
N SER A 30 -9.28 21.83 -21.93
CA SER A 30 -9.93 21.46 -20.67
C SER A 30 -8.94 21.51 -19.50
N GLY A 31 -9.30 22.15 -18.39
CA GLY A 31 -8.45 22.20 -17.20
C GLY A 31 -8.18 20.79 -16.64
N MET A 32 -6.91 20.42 -16.44
CA MET A 32 -6.53 19.13 -15.86
C MET A 32 -6.37 19.26 -14.34
N ILE A 33 -7.18 18.53 -13.58
CA ILE A 33 -7.03 18.39 -12.12
C ILE A 33 -6.42 17.02 -11.83
N ILE A 34 -5.21 17.01 -11.24
CA ILE A 34 -4.56 15.81 -10.69
C ILE A 34 -4.66 15.90 -9.17
N ARG A 35 -5.31 14.93 -8.52
CA ARG A 35 -5.31 14.82 -7.05
C ARG A 35 -4.79 13.45 -6.63
N GLY A 36 -3.94 13.43 -5.61
CA GLY A 36 -3.64 12.19 -4.89
C GLY A 36 -4.90 11.70 -4.22
N THR A 37 -5.34 10.50 -4.55
CA THR A 37 -6.31 9.79 -3.72
C THR A 37 -5.51 9.17 -2.57
N GLY A 38 -5.89 9.42 -1.31
CA GLY A 38 -5.15 8.90 -0.16
C GLY A 38 -4.84 7.41 -0.36
N GLY A 39 -3.57 7.01 -0.19
CA GLY A 39 -3.08 5.67 -0.55
C GLY A 39 -3.95 4.56 0.03
N SER A 40 -4.03 3.41 -0.67
CA SER A 40 -4.83 2.28 -0.19
C SER A 40 -4.35 1.85 1.20
N LEU A 41 -5.25 1.61 2.15
CA LEU A 41 -4.80 1.14 3.47
C LEU A 41 -3.99 -0.16 3.32
N PRO A 42 -2.93 -0.36 4.12
CA PRO A 42 -2.19 -1.62 4.12
C PRO A 42 -3.16 -2.79 4.34
N ALA A 43 -3.17 -3.75 3.43
CA ALA A 43 -4.01 -4.93 3.54
C ALA A 43 -3.18 -6.08 4.11
N ILE A 44 -3.82 -6.89 4.96
CA ILE A 44 -3.24 -8.13 5.46
C ILE A 44 -4.34 -9.19 5.57
N THR A 45 -4.06 -10.39 5.06
CA THR A 45 -4.91 -11.57 5.26
C THR A 45 -4.09 -12.68 5.89
N VAL A 46 -4.77 -13.51 6.67
CA VAL A 46 -4.15 -14.59 7.44
C VAL A 46 -4.80 -15.91 7.07
N ALA A 47 -3.97 -16.92 6.80
CA ALA A 47 -4.42 -18.28 6.58
C ALA A 47 -3.61 -19.24 7.45
N ARG A 48 -4.30 -20.14 8.15
CA ARG A 48 -3.64 -21.25 8.85
C ARG A 48 -3.20 -22.29 7.82
N THR A 49 -1.95 -22.75 7.93
CA THR A 49 -1.45 -23.93 7.22
C THR A 49 -1.19 -25.04 8.25
N ALA A 50 -0.29 -26.00 8.00
CA ALA A 50 -0.06 -27.14 8.91
C ALA A 50 0.38 -26.70 10.32
N ASP A 51 1.68 -26.53 10.55
CA ASP A 51 2.27 -26.02 11.81
C ASP A 51 2.62 -24.52 11.71
N ARG A 52 2.00 -23.81 10.75
CA ARG A 52 2.40 -22.47 10.30
C ARG A 52 1.19 -21.57 10.04
N VAL A 53 1.49 -20.29 9.87
CA VAL A 53 0.55 -19.25 9.43
C VAL A 53 1.13 -18.57 8.20
N ALA A 54 0.31 -18.40 7.16
CA ALA A 54 0.65 -17.63 5.97
C ALA A 54 -0.01 -16.24 6.07
N LEU A 55 0.80 -15.19 5.90
CA LEU A 55 0.36 -13.80 5.91
C LEU A 55 0.57 -13.22 4.52
N THR A 56 -0.52 -12.85 3.84
CA THR A 56 -0.48 -12.14 2.57
C THR A 56 -0.74 -10.67 2.84
N TYR A 57 0.22 -9.80 2.51
CA TYR A 57 0.17 -8.38 2.83
C TYR A 57 0.62 -7.49 1.66
N THR A 58 0.24 -6.22 1.73
CA THR A 58 0.83 -5.13 0.93
C THR A 58 1.82 -4.31 1.76
N GLY A 59 2.81 -3.70 1.11
CA GLY A 59 3.83 -2.89 1.78
C GLY A 59 4.82 -3.71 2.60
N THR A 60 5.18 -3.21 3.78
CA THR A 60 6.15 -3.80 4.71
C THR A 60 5.45 -4.55 5.84
N LEU A 61 5.86 -5.80 6.07
CA LEU A 61 5.42 -6.57 7.23
C LEU A 61 6.23 -6.19 8.47
N GLN A 62 5.55 -5.89 9.57
CA GLN A 62 6.18 -5.65 10.87
C GLN A 62 5.72 -6.67 11.89
N ALA A 63 6.57 -7.01 12.86
CA ALA A 63 6.28 -7.95 13.93
C ALA A 63 6.62 -7.40 15.32
N ALA A 64 5.94 -7.91 16.34
CA ALA A 64 6.18 -7.66 17.76
C ALA A 64 5.80 -8.88 18.63
N ASP A 65 6.41 -9.01 19.80
CA ASP A 65 6.11 -10.10 20.76
C ASP A 65 4.90 -9.76 21.68
N ALA A 66 4.50 -8.49 21.75
CA ALA A 66 3.34 -8.03 22.49
C ALA A 66 2.47 -7.11 21.63
N VAL A 67 1.15 -7.15 21.83
CA VAL A 67 0.17 -6.34 21.07
C VAL A 67 0.46 -4.83 21.13
N ASN A 68 0.97 -4.34 22.27
CA ASN A 68 1.36 -2.95 22.47
C ASN A 68 2.90 -2.76 22.47
N GLY A 69 3.65 -3.76 22.01
CA GLY A 69 5.11 -3.73 21.97
C GLY A 69 5.67 -2.91 20.80
N THR A 70 7.00 -2.85 20.73
CA THR A 70 7.70 -2.22 19.61
C THR A 70 7.56 -3.10 18.37
N TYR A 71 7.03 -2.52 17.29
CA TYR A 71 6.95 -3.18 15.98
C TYR A 71 8.17 -2.85 15.14
N SER A 72 8.85 -3.88 14.63
CA SER A 72 10.00 -3.74 13.75
C SER A 72 9.75 -4.47 12.43
N ASP A 73 10.36 -3.96 11.36
CA ASP A 73 10.25 -4.54 10.02
C ASP A 73 10.81 -5.97 10.02
N VAL A 74 10.07 -6.89 9.41
CA VAL A 74 10.54 -8.27 9.23
C VAL A 74 11.54 -8.27 8.07
N THR A 75 12.82 -8.46 8.38
CA THR A 75 13.91 -8.43 7.40
C THR A 75 13.68 -9.43 6.27
N ALA A 76 13.81 -8.96 5.03
CA ALA A 76 13.68 -9.75 3.81
C ALA A 76 12.35 -10.53 3.67
N ALA A 77 11.29 -10.09 4.35
CA ALA A 77 9.97 -10.70 4.20
C ALA A 77 9.40 -10.44 2.80
N THR A 78 8.94 -11.51 2.16
CA THR A 78 8.18 -11.46 0.90
C THR A 78 6.75 -11.94 1.15
N SER A 79 5.79 -11.35 0.45
CA SER A 79 4.38 -11.74 0.53
C SER A 79 4.11 -12.89 -0.46
N PRO A 80 3.54 -14.03 -0.02
CA PRO A 80 3.11 -14.35 1.34
C PRO A 80 4.29 -14.72 2.27
N TYR A 81 4.26 -14.25 3.52
CA TYR A 81 5.23 -14.60 4.56
C TYR A 81 4.73 -15.76 5.40
N SER A 82 5.62 -16.72 5.71
CA SER A 82 5.28 -17.90 6.54
C SER A 82 5.96 -17.85 7.90
N GLU A 83 5.15 -17.74 8.96
CA GLU A 83 5.60 -17.83 10.35
C GLU A 83 5.28 -19.22 10.93
N ARG A 84 6.18 -19.76 11.75
CA ARG A 84 5.96 -21.02 12.47
C ARG A 84 5.19 -20.78 13.76
N ALA A 85 4.18 -21.61 14.03
CA ALA A 85 3.47 -21.56 15.31
C ALA A 85 4.31 -22.23 16.41
N THR A 86 4.65 -21.49 17.47
CA THR A 86 5.55 -21.95 18.55
C THR A 86 4.92 -21.90 19.94
N ASN A 87 3.58 -21.77 20.04
CA ASN A 87 2.80 -21.53 21.26
C ASN A 87 3.08 -20.18 21.98
N ALA A 88 4.12 -19.45 21.61
CA ALA A 88 4.29 -18.05 21.99
C ALA A 88 3.40 -17.14 21.13
N ALA A 89 2.84 -16.08 21.73
CA ALA A 89 2.12 -15.07 20.97
C ALA A 89 3.10 -14.25 20.12
N LYS A 90 2.71 -13.95 18.87
CA LYS A 90 3.43 -13.07 17.97
C LYS A 90 2.43 -12.27 17.17
N PHE A 91 2.67 -10.96 17.05
CA PHE A 91 1.73 -10.02 16.45
C PHE A 91 2.32 -9.44 15.17
N PHE A 92 1.49 -9.30 14.15
CA PHE A 92 1.90 -8.82 12.83
C PHE A 92 1.00 -7.67 12.37
N ARG A 93 1.58 -6.72 11.63
CA ARG A 93 0.84 -5.66 10.93
C ARG A 93 1.47 -5.34 9.59
N ALA A 94 0.66 -4.89 8.65
CA ALA A 94 1.13 -4.31 7.39
C ALA A 94 1.29 -2.79 7.53
N LYS A 95 2.30 -2.23 6.87
CA LYS A 95 2.60 -0.80 6.82
C LYS A 95 2.89 -0.38 5.37
N GLN A 96 2.46 0.80 4.96
CA GLN A 96 2.85 1.45 3.69
C GLN A 96 4.13 2.27 3.81
#